data_AF-A0A3D3K150-F1
#
_entry.id   AF-A0A3D3K150-F1
#
_cell.length_a   1.000
_cell.length_b   1.000
_cell.length_c   1.000
_cell.angle_alpha   90.00
_cell.angle_beta   90.00
_cell.angle_gamma   90.00
#
_symmetry.space_group_name_H-M   'P 1'
#
loop_
_entity.id
_entity.type
_entity.pdbx_description
1 polymer ?
#
loop_
_entity_poly.entity_id
_entity_poly.type
_entity_poly.pdbx_seq_one_letter_code
_entity_poly.pdbx_strand_id
1 'polypeptide(L)' 'IEGTSKKNENQWKGRNSQNAVCVFDKEEGQKLGDIVTVFVHGNTQGTLLGKTVN' A
#
# COMPACT_ATOMS: atom_id res chain seq x y z
N ILE A 1 -4.63 5.10 -1.01
CA ILE A 1 -5.24 3.77 -0.77
C ILE A 1 -6.31 3.53 -1.82
N GLU A 2 -6.16 2.50 -2.66
CA GLU A 2 -7.09 2.20 -3.76
C GLU A 2 -7.95 0.95 -3.51
N GLY A 3 -7.60 0.12 -2.53
CA GLY A 3 -8.32 -1.12 -2.27
C GLY A 3 -7.64 -1.98 -1.23
N THR A 4 -8.31 -3.08 -0.85
CA THR A 4 -7.68 -4.18 -0.11
C THR A 4 -6.82 -5.02 -1.07
N SER A 5 -5.67 -5.51 -0.58
CA SER A 5 -4.82 -6.45 -1.32
C SER A 5 -5.57 -7.74 -1.61
N LYS A 6 -5.41 -8.29 -2.83
CA LYS A 6 -6.05 -9.56 -3.21
C LYS A 6 -5.47 -10.76 -2.46
N LYS A 7 -4.23 -10.67 -1.97
CA LYS A 7 -3.50 -11.78 -1.34
C LYS A 7 -3.64 -11.79 0.18
N ASN A 8 -3.91 -10.64 0.79
CA ASN A 8 -4.00 -10.49 2.23
C ASN A 8 -5.02 -9.40 2.56
N GLU A 9 -6.11 -9.78 3.23
CA GLU A 9 -7.19 -8.86 3.60
C GLU A 9 -6.79 -7.78 4.60
N ASN A 10 -5.70 -8.02 5.34
CA ASN A 10 -5.11 -7.09 6.32
C ASN A 10 -4.12 -6.10 5.69
N GLN A 11 -4.04 -6.06 4.36
CA GLN A 11 -3.19 -5.13 3.63
C GLN A 11 -4.00 -4.24 2.70
N TRP A 12 -3.60 -2.98 2.63
CA TRP A 12 -3.98 -2.08 1.57
C TRP A 12 -3.18 -2.35 0.30
N LYS A 13 -3.76 -1.93 -0.84
CA LYS A 13 -3.06 -1.74 -2.10
C LYS A 13 -3.32 -0.32 -2.62
N GLY A 14 -2.35 0.22 -3.35
CA GLY A 14 -2.51 1.45 -4.11
C GLY A 14 -1.37 1.62 -5.09
N ARG A 15 -1.50 2.60 -5.99
CA ARG A 15 -0.41 3.00 -6.89
C ARG A 15 0.24 4.29 -6.39
N ASN A 16 1.53 4.42 -6.66
CA ASN A 16 2.26 5.66 -6.42
C ASN A 16 2.26 6.56 -7.68
N SER A 17 2.95 7.70 -7.62
CA SER A 17 3.09 8.64 -8.73
C SER A 17 3.76 8.06 -9.98
N GLN A 18 4.55 6.99 -9.83
CA GLN A 18 5.19 6.26 -10.93
C GLN A 18 4.30 5.13 -11.45
N ASN A 19 3.02 5.10 -11.04
CA ASN A 19 2.03 4.08 -11.38
C ASN A 19 2.40 2.65 -10.93
N ALA A 20 3.35 2.51 -10.00
CA ALA A 20 3.78 1.23 -9.45
C ALA A 20 2.83 0.78 -8.33
N VAL A 21 2.46 -0.50 -8.33
CA VAL A 21 1.58 -1.08 -7.30
C VAL A 21 2.38 -1.30 -6.01
N CYS A 22 1.85 -0.83 -4.88
CA CYS A 22 2.37 -1.04 -3.55
C CYS A 22 1.33 -1.71 -2.67
N VAL A 23 1.77 -2.62 -1.80
CA VAL A 23 0.98 -3.17 -0.70
C VAL A 23 1.64 -2.88 0.64
N PHE A 24 0.83 -2.61 1.65
CA PHE A 24 1.26 -2.24 3.00
C PHE A 24 0.14 -2.59 3.99
N ASP A 25 0.49 -2.80 5.25
CA ASP A 25 -0.48 -3.20 6.28
C ASP A 25 -1.50 -2.08 6.56
N LYS A 26 -2.72 -2.47 6.92
CA LYS A 26 -3.76 -1.52 7.31
C LYS A 26 -3.46 -0.96 8.70
N GLU A 27 -3.63 0.35 8.85
CA GLU A 27 -3.62 1.01 10.15
C GLU A 27 -5.00 1.59 10.45
N GLU A 28 -5.26 1.79 11.74
CA GLU A 28 -6.51 2.38 12.21
C GLU A 28 -6.70 3.80 11.66
N GLY A 29 -7.94 4.14 11.30
CA GLY A 29 -8.29 5.45 10.74
C GLY A 29 -8.06 5.60 9.23
N GLN A 30 -7.35 4.66 8.59
CA GLN A 30 -7.17 4.65 7.13
C GLN A 30 -8.41 4.15 6.40
N LYS A 31 -8.76 4.80 5.28
CA LYS A 31 -9.89 4.42 4.41
C LYS A 31 -9.54 4.53 2.92
N LEU A 32 -10.43 3.98 2.09
CA LEU A 32 -10.33 4.09 0.63
C LEU A 32 -10.34 5.57 0.22
N GLY A 33 -9.46 5.93 -0.71
CA GLY A 33 -9.29 7.30 -1.18
C GLY A 33 -8.24 8.13 -0.43
N ASP A 34 -7.78 7.70 0.74
CA ASP A 34 -6.75 8.44 1.47
C ASP A 34 -5.41 8.45 0.72
N ILE A 35 -4.71 9.58 0.78
CA ILE A 35 -3.32 9.71 0.35
C ILE A 35 -2.45 9.48 1.59
N VAL A 36 -1.57 8.49 1.52
CA VAL A 36 -0.69 8.11 2.63
C VAL A 36 0.76 8.05 2.15
N THR A 37 1.69 8.39 3.03
CA THR A 37 3.12 8.22 2.78
C THR A 37 3.52 6.81 3.16
N VAL A 38 4.19 6.11 2.24
CA VAL A 38 4.62 4.72 2.45
C VAL A 38 6.13 4.63 2.23
N PHE A 39 6.84 4.09 3.22
CA PHE A 39 8.23 3.71 3.06
C PHE A 39 8.29 2.32 2.40
N VAL A 40 8.85 2.27 1.20
CA VAL A 40 9.05 1.02 0.46
C VAL A 40 10.38 0.41 0.87
N HIS A 41 10.34 -0.81 1.39
CA HIS A 41 11.53 -1.52 1.90
C HIS A 41 11.88 -2.77 1.09
N GLY A 42 11.09 -3.11 0.07
CA GLY A 42 11.34 -4.25 -0.78
C GLY A 42 10.36 -4.31 -1.94
N ASN A 43 10.57 -5.29 -2.82
CA ASN A 43 9.65 -5.58 -3.90
C ASN A 43 9.62 -7.08 -4.20
N THR A 44 8.56 -7.48 -4.90
CA THR A 44 8.51 -8.69 -5.71
C THR A 44 8.53 -8.29 -7.18
N GLN A 45 8.42 -9.26 -8.10
CA GLN A 45 8.50 -9.03 -9.55
C GLN A 45 7.58 -7.91 -10.10
N GLY A 46 6.47 -7.58 -9.42
CA GLY A 46 5.56 -6.51 -9.87
C GLY A 46 4.83 -5.76 -8.76
N THR A 47 5.29 -5.86 -7.52
CA THR A 47 4.62 -5.21 -6.38
C THR A 47 5.62 -4.75 -5.35
N LEU A 48 5.55 -3.48 -4.98
CA LEU A 48 6.31 -2.86 -3.91
C LEU A 48 5.73 -3.29 -2.56
N LEU A 49 6.61 -3.56 -1.61
CA LEU A 49 6.29 -3.90 -0.23
C LEU A 49 6.69 -2.72 0.65
N GLY A 50 5.74 -2.19 1.41
CA GLY A 50 5.98 -1.01 2.23
C GLY A 50 5.23 -1.01 3.55
N LYS A 51 5.50 0.03 4.33
CA LYS A 51 4.84 0.38 5.59
C LYS A 51 4.47 1.84 5.57
N THR A 52 3.29 2.18 6.08
CA THR A 52 2.91 3.59 6.25
C THR A 52 3.91 4.27 7.20
N VAL A 53 4.23 5.53 6.89
CA VAL A 53 5.02 6.39 7.76
C VAL A 53 4.25 7.67 8.01
N ASN A 54 4.26 8.12 9.26
CA ASN A 54 3.65 9.37 9.72
C ASN A 54 4.66 10.52 9.63
#